data_AF-A0A1W6LD98-F1
#
_entry.id   AF-A0A1W6LD98-F1
#
_cell.length_a   1.000
_cell.length_b   1.000
_cell.length_c   1.000
_cell.angle_alpha   90.00
_cell.angle_beta   90.00
_cell.angle_gamma   90.00
#
_symmetry.space_group_name_H-M   'P 1'
#
loop_
_entity.id
_entity.type
_entity.pdbx_description
1 polymer ?
#
loop_
_entity_poly.entity_id
_entity_poly.type
_entity_poly.pdbx_seq_one_letter_code
_entity_poly.pdbx_strand_id
1 'polypeptide(L)'
;MPFVHILHSRDFSQERVEQLEDAVHRALMGTFGVASDDLFQAFSARSVGCQLRITPAFLGIRHAADAAFVQITCAPGRTVEQKRALFAAIASHAQAMANADPRTSSSTWSSPVETTGLSATALRSLHQ
;
A
#
# COMPACT_ATOMS: atom_id res chain seq x y z
N MET A 1 -7.99 -4.89 -15.87
CA MET A 1 -7.81 -6.08 -15.02
C MET A 1 -6.43 -6.13 -14.37
N PRO A 2 -6.14 -5.27 -13.39
CA PRO A 2 -5.01 -5.44 -12.49
C PRO A 2 -5.33 -6.52 -11.43
N PHE A 3 -4.36 -7.37 -11.10
CA PHE A 3 -4.42 -8.24 -9.93
C PHE A 3 -3.60 -7.60 -8.80
N VAL A 4 -4.22 -7.45 -7.63
CA VAL A 4 -3.60 -6.86 -6.44
C VAL A 4 -3.35 -7.95 -5.41
N HIS A 5 -2.13 -8.03 -4.89
CA HIS A 5 -1.80 -8.87 -3.75
C HIS A 5 -1.26 -8.03 -2.61
N ILE A 6 -1.91 -8.11 -1.46
CA ILE A 6 -1.60 -7.31 -0.29
C ILE A 6 -1.04 -8.22 0.81
N LEU A 7 0.22 -7.99 1.21
CA LEU A 7 0.82 -8.61 2.38
C LEU A 7 0.77 -7.65 3.55
N HIS A 8 0.25 -8.11 4.69
CA HIS A 8 0.08 -7.28 5.88
C HIS A 8 0.36 -8.05 7.16
N SER A 9 0.47 -7.35 8.29
CA SER A 9 0.58 -7.99 9.60
C SER A 9 -0.69 -8.77 9.93
N ARG A 10 -0.54 -9.94 10.56
CA ARG A 10 -1.65 -10.69 11.19
C ARG A 10 -2.42 -9.89 12.23
N ASP A 11 -1.81 -8.85 12.80
CA ASP A 11 -2.41 -8.03 13.85
C ASP A 11 -3.32 -6.92 13.29
N PHE A 12 -3.47 -6.82 11.96
CA PHE A 12 -4.43 -5.89 11.36
C PHE A 12 -5.86 -6.34 11.69
N SER A 13 -6.69 -5.38 12.13
CA SER A 13 -8.13 -5.62 12.24
C SER A 13 -8.75 -5.81 10.86
N GLN A 14 -9.90 -6.49 10.81
CA GLN A 14 -10.68 -6.63 9.58
C GLN A 14 -11.00 -5.27 8.96
N GLU A 15 -11.44 -4.30 9.76
CA GLU A 15 -11.71 -2.93 9.33
C GLU A 15 -10.49 -2.31 8.62
N ARG A 16 -9.28 -2.49 9.17
CA ARG A 16 -8.06 -1.95 8.56
C ARG A 16 -7.74 -2.61 7.22
N VAL A 17 -8.06 -3.90 7.07
CA VAL A 17 -7.90 -4.63 5.81
C VAL A 17 -8.91 -4.12 4.76
N GLU A 18 -10.17 -3.95 5.13
CA GLU A 18 -11.23 -3.41 4.26
C GLU A 18 -10.93 -1.98 3.81
N GLN A 19 -10.43 -1.14 4.72
CA GLN A 19 -10.02 0.22 4.35
C GLN A 19 -8.83 0.18 3.35
N LEU A 20 -7.88 -0.76 3.52
CA LEU A 20 -6.73 -0.88 2.62
C LEU A 20 -7.16 -1.37 1.22
N GLU A 21 -8.11 -2.31 1.17
CA GLU A 21 -8.78 -2.74 -0.06
C GLU A 21 -9.37 -1.55 -0.83
N ASP A 22 -10.19 -0.76 -0.14
CA ASP A 22 -10.89 0.39 -0.70
C ASP A 22 -9.91 1.49 -1.15
N ALA A 23 -8.86 1.77 -0.36
CA ALA A 23 -7.82 2.72 -0.73
C ALA A 23 -7.09 2.33 -2.01
N VAL A 24 -6.72 1.05 -2.16
CA VAL A 24 -6.03 0.58 -3.36
C VAL A 24 -6.97 0.57 -4.57
N HIS A 25 -8.22 0.13 -4.40
CA HIS A 25 -9.21 0.10 -5.48
C HIS A 25 -9.53 1.50 -5.98
N ARG A 26 -9.79 2.45 -5.08
CA ARG A 26 -10.04 3.86 -5.45
C ARG A 26 -8.87 4.48 -6.20
N ALA A 27 -7.64 4.19 -5.77
CA ALA A 27 -6.45 4.65 -6.49
C ALA A 27 -6.41 4.07 -7.92
N LEU A 28 -6.67 2.77 -8.09
CA LEU A 28 -6.70 2.12 -9.41
C LEU A 28 -7.78 2.70 -10.32
N MET A 29 -8.98 2.96 -9.81
CA MET A 29 -10.03 3.63 -10.58
C MET A 29 -9.58 5.04 -11.00
N GLY A 30 -9.07 5.84 -10.04
CA GLY A 30 -8.71 7.23 -10.26
C GLY A 30 -7.53 7.45 -11.20
N THR A 31 -6.54 6.53 -11.21
CA THR A 31 -5.31 6.72 -11.99
C THR A 31 -5.25 5.84 -13.24
N PHE A 32 -5.75 4.61 -13.17
CA PHE A 32 -5.71 3.67 -14.29
C PHE A 32 -7.04 3.57 -15.05
N GLY A 33 -8.11 4.23 -14.58
CA GLY A 33 -9.42 4.16 -15.21
C GLY A 33 -9.99 2.73 -15.18
N VAL A 34 -9.67 2.00 -14.11
CA VAL A 34 -10.19 0.65 -13.87
C VAL A 34 -11.68 0.75 -13.53
N ALA A 35 -12.49 -0.18 -14.04
CA ALA A 35 -13.92 -0.21 -13.75
C ALA A 35 -14.17 -0.56 -12.28
N SER A 36 -15.29 -0.11 -11.72
CA SER A 36 -15.60 -0.32 -10.30
C SER A 36 -15.76 -1.79 -9.89
N ASP A 37 -16.10 -2.66 -10.84
CA ASP A 37 -16.30 -4.09 -10.68
C ASP A 37 -15.04 -4.93 -10.98
N ASP A 38 -13.95 -4.32 -11.45
CA ASP A 38 -12.65 -4.97 -11.69
C ASP A 38 -11.84 -5.08 -10.38
N LEU A 39 -12.30 -5.96 -9.48
CA LEU A 39 -11.85 -6.10 -8.08
C LEU A 39 -11.10 -7.43 -7.83
N PHE A 40 -10.00 -7.67 -8.54
CA PHE A 40 -9.19 -8.87 -8.35
C PHE A 40 -8.13 -8.64 -7.28
N GLN A 41 -8.46 -8.89 -6.01
CA GLN A 41 -7.55 -8.70 -4.88
C GLN A 41 -7.36 -9.98 -4.05
N ALA A 42 -6.13 -10.19 -3.56
CA ALA A 42 -5.79 -11.23 -2.61
C ALA A 42 -5.06 -10.65 -1.40
N PHE A 43 -5.34 -11.18 -0.21
CA PHE A 43 -4.74 -10.74 1.05
C PHE A 43 -3.93 -11.87 1.69
N SER A 44 -2.80 -11.53 2.28
CA SER A 44 -1.93 -12.48 2.96
C SER A 44 -1.41 -11.91 4.27
N ALA A 45 -2.04 -12.35 5.35
CA ALA A 45 -1.66 -12.00 6.71
C ALA A 45 -0.40 -12.78 7.13
N ARG A 46 0.62 -12.08 7.62
CA ARG A 46 1.92 -12.64 8.03
C ARG A 46 2.29 -12.19 9.44
N SER A 47 2.92 -13.06 10.23
CA SER A 47 3.51 -12.61 11.50
C SER A 47 4.79 -11.80 11.25
N VAL A 48 4.84 -10.62 11.87
CA VAL A 48 6.02 -9.74 11.88
C VAL A 48 7.18 -10.45 12.61
N GLY A 49 8.41 -10.25 12.11
CA GLY A 49 9.64 -10.79 12.68
C GLY A 49 10.01 -12.20 12.20
N CYS A 50 9.04 -13.04 11.83
CA CYS A 50 9.29 -14.38 11.29
C CYS A 50 8.93 -14.52 9.80
N GLN A 51 7.71 -14.15 9.41
CA GLN A 51 7.21 -14.29 8.03
C GLN A 51 7.26 -12.97 7.26
N LEU A 52 7.19 -11.84 7.96
CA LEU A 52 7.36 -10.51 7.41
C LEU A 52 8.51 -9.81 8.13
N ARG A 53 9.61 -9.57 7.42
CA ARG A 53 10.80 -8.90 7.94
C ARG A 53 10.98 -7.57 7.24
N ILE A 54 10.88 -6.50 8.00
CA ILE A 54 10.94 -5.13 7.50
C ILE A 54 12.16 -4.46 8.16
N THR A 55 13.09 -3.98 7.35
CA THR A 55 14.23 -3.21 7.86
C THR A 55 13.71 -1.91 8.49
N PRO A 56 14.15 -1.53 9.70
CA PRO A 56 13.65 -0.33 10.38
C PRO A 56 13.93 0.98 9.65
N ALA A 57 15.05 1.05 8.92
CA ALA A 57 15.37 2.20 8.08
C ALA A 57 16.24 1.80 6.87
N PHE A 58 15.89 2.32 5.69
CA PHE A 58 16.66 2.13 4.46
C PHE A 58 16.68 3.41 3.64
N LEU A 59 17.85 3.79 3.10
CA LEU A 59 18.05 5.03 2.33
C LEU A 59 17.50 6.30 3.03
N GLY A 60 17.59 6.36 4.36
CA GLY A 60 17.11 7.49 5.17
C GLY A 60 15.61 7.50 5.45
N ILE A 61 14.85 6.51 4.97
CA ILE A 61 13.42 6.37 5.22
C ILE A 61 13.20 5.39 6.37
N ARG A 62 12.41 5.76 7.37
CA ARG A 62 12.01 4.88 8.48
C ARG A 62 10.76 4.08 8.11
N HIS A 63 10.75 2.80 8.45
CA HIS A 63 9.62 1.90 8.19
C HIS A 63 9.01 1.43 9.51
N ALA A 64 7.68 1.38 9.57
CA ALA A 64 6.98 0.74 10.67
C ALA A 64 7.16 -0.78 10.59
N ALA A 65 7.23 -1.40 11.75
CA ALA A 65 7.34 -2.85 11.88
C ALA A 65 6.11 -3.59 11.30
N ASP A 66 4.96 -2.91 11.24
CA ASP A 66 3.68 -3.44 10.75
C ASP A 66 3.30 -2.93 9.34
N ALA A 67 4.26 -2.43 8.55
CA ALA A 67 3.95 -1.92 7.21
C ALA A 67 3.38 -3.00 6.28
N ALA A 68 2.54 -2.57 5.33
CA ALA A 68 1.90 -3.43 4.34
C ALA A 68 2.56 -3.27 2.97
N PHE A 69 2.58 -4.35 2.20
CA PHE A 69 3.13 -4.38 0.85
C PHE A 69 2.01 -4.61 -0.15
N VAL A 70 1.95 -3.79 -1.19
CA VAL A 70 0.93 -3.84 -2.23
C VAL A 70 1.60 -4.19 -3.55
N GLN A 71 1.48 -5.44 -3.97
CA GLN A 71 1.94 -5.88 -5.28
C GLN A 71 0.81 -5.73 -6.29
N ILE A 72 1.10 -5.10 -7.43
CA ILE A 72 0.10 -4.87 -8.48
C ILE A 72 0.64 -5.45 -9.78
N THR A 73 -0.02 -6.49 -10.28
CA THR A 73 0.27 -7.09 -11.58
C THR A 73 -0.74 -6.58 -12.58
N CYS A 74 -0.29 -5.89 -13.64
CA CYS A 74 -1.17 -5.41 -14.70
C CYS A 74 -0.53 -5.64 -16.07
N ALA A 75 -1.36 -5.66 -17.11
CA ALA A 75 -0.89 -5.71 -18.49
C ALA A 75 0.07 -4.54 -18.81
N PRO A 76 1.02 -4.72 -19.75
CA PRO A 76 1.85 -3.63 -20.23
C PRO A 76 1.00 -2.52 -20.87
N GLY A 77 1.56 -1.31 -20.95
CA GLY A 77 0.89 -0.15 -21.57
C GLY A 77 0.63 1.03 -20.63
N ARG A 78 0.97 0.91 -19.33
CA ARG A 78 0.91 2.04 -18.39
C ARG A 78 2.22 2.83 -18.38
N THR A 79 2.11 4.14 -18.54
CA THR A 79 3.27 5.05 -18.54
C THR A 79 3.89 5.14 -17.15
N VAL A 80 5.11 5.66 -17.07
CA VAL A 80 5.80 5.88 -15.79
C VAL A 80 5.02 6.90 -14.95
N GLU A 81 4.47 7.92 -15.59
CA GLU A 81 3.66 8.98 -14.96
C GLU A 81 2.39 8.40 -14.35
N GLN A 82 1.70 7.51 -15.07
CA GLN A 82 0.53 6.80 -14.54
C GLN A 82 0.90 5.94 -13.32
N LYS A 83 2.01 5.21 -13.38
CA LYS A 83 2.49 4.39 -12.25
C LYS A 83 2.84 5.25 -11.03
N ARG A 84 3.51 6.38 -11.23
CA ARG A 84 3.81 7.36 -10.16
C ARG A 84 2.54 7.93 -9.55
N ALA A 85 1.57 8.32 -10.38
CA ALA A 85 0.27 8.80 -9.93
C ALA A 85 -0.45 7.75 -9.09
N LEU A 86 -0.44 6.48 -9.52
CA LEU A 86 -1.02 5.38 -8.75
C LEU A 86 -0.39 5.25 -7.36
N PHE A 87 0.94 5.22 -7.28
CA PHE A 87 1.62 5.08 -5.99
C PHE A 87 1.32 6.26 -5.06
N ALA A 88 1.33 7.49 -5.59
CA ALA A 88 0.97 8.68 -4.82
C ALA A 88 -0.49 8.64 -4.33
N ALA A 89 -1.43 8.19 -5.17
CA ALA A 89 -2.83 8.05 -4.81
C ALA A 89 -3.03 6.99 -3.70
N ILE A 90 -2.40 5.82 -3.82
CA ILE A 90 -2.44 4.77 -2.78
C ILE A 90 -1.92 5.31 -1.45
N ALA A 91 -0.76 5.99 -1.44
CA ALA A 91 -0.20 6.56 -0.23
C ALA A 91 -1.11 7.63 0.39
N SER A 92 -1.71 8.50 -0.43
CA SER A 92 -2.65 9.53 0.02
C SER A 92 -3.89 8.93 0.68
N HIS A 93 -4.50 7.91 0.06
CA HIS A 93 -5.66 7.22 0.61
C HIS A 93 -5.33 6.46 1.90
N ALA A 94 -4.19 5.75 1.93
CA ALA A 94 -3.73 5.06 3.14
C ALA A 94 -3.43 6.04 4.29
N GLN A 95 -2.90 7.22 3.97
CA GLN A 95 -2.69 8.29 4.95
C GLN A 95 -4.00 8.81 5.52
N ALA A 96 -5.00 9.06 4.66
CA ALA A 96 -6.31 9.52 5.09
C ALA A 96 -6.99 8.51 6.04
N MET A 97 -6.87 7.21 5.77
CA MET A 97 -7.34 6.16 6.67
C MET A 97 -6.64 6.20 8.03
N ALA A 98 -5.31 6.31 8.03
CA ALA A 98 -4.56 6.30 9.27
C ALA A 98 -4.88 7.51 10.16
N ASN A 99 -5.17 8.67 9.58
CA ASN A 99 -5.64 9.85 10.31
C ASN A 99 -7.05 9.67 10.89
N ALA A 100 -7.86 8.76 10.33
CA ALA A 100 -9.20 8.47 10.80
C ALA A 100 -9.23 7.45 11.96
N ASP A 101 -8.17 6.64 12.15
CA ASP A 101 -8.03 5.74 13.31
C ASP A 101 -7.38 6.51 14.49
N PRO A 102 -8.13 6.80 15.57
CA PRO A 102 -7.65 7.60 16.71
C PRO A 102 -6.48 6.96 17.48
N ARG A 103 -6.13 5.69 17.20
CA ARG A 103 -4.94 5.02 17.77
C ARG A 103 -3.65 5.31 16.99
N THR A 104 -3.74 6.04 15.87
CA THR A 104 -2.62 6.29 14.95
C THR A 104 -2.22 7.77 14.92
N SER A 105 -1.94 8.37 16.07
CA SER A 105 -1.37 9.72 16.10
C SER A 105 0.07 9.70 15.55
N SER A 106 0.30 10.31 14.38
CA SER A 106 1.61 10.59 13.70
C SER A 106 2.20 9.59 12.68
N SER A 107 1.40 8.77 11.99
CA SER A 107 1.93 7.97 10.87
C SER A 107 1.95 8.74 9.55
N THR A 108 3.07 8.77 8.82
CA THR A 108 3.17 9.29 7.44
C THR A 108 3.38 8.15 6.45
N TRP A 109 2.51 7.97 5.45
CA TRP A 109 2.68 6.97 4.41
C TRP A 109 3.59 7.49 3.29
N SER A 110 4.57 6.70 2.87
CA SER A 110 5.52 7.07 1.82
C SER A 110 5.60 5.99 0.75
N SER A 111 5.71 6.41 -0.52
CA SER A 111 5.97 5.52 -1.66
C SER A 111 7.45 5.60 -2.04
N PRO A 112 8.24 4.51 -1.92
CA PRO A 112 9.55 4.48 -2.54
C PRO A 112 9.37 4.29 -4.05
N VAL A 113 9.76 5.30 -4.83
CA VAL A 113 9.78 5.22 -6.30
C VAL A 113 11.14 4.69 -6.77
N GLU A 114 11.31 3.36 -6.77
CA GLU A 114 12.35 2.73 -7.59
C GLU A 114 11.69 1.88 -8.68
N THR A 115 11.97 2.27 -9.93
CA THR A 115 11.22 1.86 -11.11
C THR A 115 11.87 0.63 -11.74
N THR A 116 11.91 -0.49 -11.01
CA THR A 116 12.32 -1.77 -11.61
C THR A 116 11.52 -2.90 -10.96
N GLY A 117 10.43 -3.32 -11.62
CA GLY A 117 9.48 -4.31 -11.10
C GLY A 117 8.31 -3.64 -10.36
N LEU A 118 7.07 -4.01 -10.72
CA LEU A 118 5.85 -3.43 -10.17
C LEU A 118 5.62 -3.89 -8.71
N SER A 119 6.25 -3.22 -7.75
CA SER A 119 5.92 -3.37 -6.32
C SER A 119 5.68 -2.00 -5.71
N ALA A 120 4.46 -1.74 -5.25
CA ALA A 120 4.13 -0.53 -4.50
C ALA A 120 4.32 -0.84 -3.02
N THR A 121 5.33 -0.24 -2.38
CA THR A 121 5.44 -0.36 -0.93
C THR A 121 4.72 0.82 -0.29
N ALA A 122 3.68 0.53 0.48
CA ALA A 122 3.00 1.54 1.28
C ALA A 122 3.66 1.53 2.67
N LEU A 123 4.72 2.33 2.82
CA LEU A 123 5.52 2.37 4.05
C LEU A 123 4.88 3.33 5.05
N ARG A 124 4.45 2.81 6.20
CA ARG A 124 4.10 3.62 7.37
C ARG A 124 5.40 4.14 7.99
N SER A 125 5.67 5.43 7.92
CA SER A 125 6.78 6.12 8.58
C SER A 125 6.31 6.67 9.93
N LEU A 126 7.11 6.47 10.98
CA LEU A 126 6.92 7.10 12.30
C LEU A 126 7.80 8.36 12.33
N HIS A 127 7.18 9.54 12.33
CA HIS A 127 7.86 10.76 12.77
C HIS A 127 7.69 10.88 14.29
N GLN A 128 8.82 10.93 15.00
CA GLN A 128 8.89 11.50 16.36
C GLN A 128 8.92 13.03 16.22
#